data_AF-A0A2G9TYI6-F1
#
_entry.id   AF-A0A2G9TYI6-F1
#
_cell.length_a   1.000
_cell.length_b   1.000
_cell.length_c   1.000
_cell.angle_alpha   90.00
_cell.angle_beta   90.00
_cell.angle_gamma   90.00
#
_symmetry.space_group_name_H-M   'P 1'
#
loop_
_entity.id
_entity.type
_entity.pdbx_description
1 polymer ?
#
loop_
_entity_poly.entity_id
_entity_poly.type
_entity_poly.pdbx_seq_one_letter_code
_entity_poly.pdbx_strand_id
1 'polypeptide(L)'
;MKVPRYDHLMELFDDDKERQPETVAVGRWSLSLPFVLSANLHEGDLVANYPFDATIKNGVSEYSASPDDGTFRWLAQTYAKNHAHMGKNDHPPCDGTSKDAFARQGGITNGAQWYSVSGGMQDFNYLATNDMEITLELSCEKMPEGKLLPQFWEDNKKALMEYMFTVHSGIKGIVTDAETKEPVFQAGVWIRNGTSKMPIRHPVTTWVLGDYYRILPAGDYEVIVTADGYEPVARNNHE
;
A
#
# COMPACT_ATOMS: atom_id res chain seq x y z
N MET A 1 27.55 -6.79 -1.36
CA MET A 1 26.08 -6.65 -1.45
C MET A 1 25.81 -5.16 -1.55
N LYS A 2 25.23 -4.67 -2.65
CA LYS A 2 24.92 -3.24 -2.77
C LYS A 2 23.81 -2.92 -1.77
N VAL A 3 24.08 -1.92 -0.96
CA VAL A 3 23.25 -1.47 0.16
C VAL A 3 21.98 -0.80 -0.36
N PRO A 4 20.75 -1.14 0.11
CA PRO A 4 19.49 -0.51 -0.31
C PRO A 4 19.47 1.01 -0.08
N ARG A 5 18.69 1.76 -0.86
CA ARG A 5 18.66 3.24 -0.80
C ARG A 5 18.19 3.76 0.56
N TYR A 6 17.41 2.92 1.25
CA TYR A 6 16.85 3.16 2.57
C TYR A 6 17.64 2.47 3.69
N ASP A 7 18.92 2.15 3.49
CA ASP A 7 19.74 1.50 4.53
C ASP A 7 19.91 2.35 5.80
N HIS A 8 19.88 3.67 5.66
CA HIS A 8 19.78 4.56 6.82
C HIS A 8 18.49 4.35 7.64
N LEU A 9 17.44 3.75 7.06
CA LEU A 9 16.26 3.28 7.78
C LEU A 9 16.48 1.91 8.43
N MET A 10 17.40 1.08 7.93
CA MET A 10 17.80 -0.16 8.63
C MET A 10 18.46 0.17 9.97
N GLU A 11 19.22 1.28 10.05
CA GLU A 11 19.77 1.80 11.31
C GLU A 11 18.68 2.12 12.36
N LEU A 12 17.46 2.48 11.92
CA LEU A 12 16.32 2.66 12.86
C LEU A 12 15.93 1.35 13.54
N PHE A 13 16.34 0.21 13.00
CA PHE A 13 16.03 -1.11 13.51
C PHE A 13 17.27 -1.86 13.97
N ASP A 14 18.41 -1.20 14.20
CA ASP A 14 19.66 -1.87 14.61
C ASP A 14 19.72 -2.22 16.10
N ASP A 15 18.98 -1.50 16.96
CA ASP A 15 18.84 -1.84 18.38
C ASP A 15 17.37 -1.94 18.85
N ASP A 16 17.16 -2.76 19.88
CA ASP A 16 15.85 -3.02 20.48
C ASP A 16 15.56 -2.03 21.64
N LYS A 17 16.36 -0.97 21.81
CA LYS A 17 16.30 -0.17 23.05
C LYS A 17 15.09 0.77 23.10
N GLU A 18 14.50 1.07 21.94
CA GLU A 18 13.35 2.00 21.84
C GLU A 18 12.14 1.40 21.08
N ARG A 19 12.23 0.16 20.59
CA ARG A 19 11.20 -0.47 19.74
C ARG A 19 10.90 -1.88 20.21
N GLN A 20 9.65 -2.33 20.01
CA GLN A 20 9.27 -3.71 20.29
C GLN A 20 10.00 -4.66 19.32
N PRO A 21 10.38 -5.88 19.75
CA PRO A 21 11.13 -6.81 18.91
C PRO A 21 10.38 -7.20 17.64
N GLU A 22 9.04 -7.26 17.67
CA GLU A 22 8.20 -7.50 16.50
C GLU A 22 8.30 -6.36 15.48
N THR A 23 8.31 -5.10 15.95
CA THR A 23 8.49 -3.93 15.09
C THR A 23 9.85 -3.95 14.41
N VAL A 24 10.91 -4.31 15.14
CA VAL A 24 12.27 -4.46 14.59
C VAL A 24 12.32 -5.58 13.55
N ALA A 25 11.73 -6.73 13.86
CA ALA A 25 11.72 -7.88 12.96
C ALA A 25 10.99 -7.58 11.65
N VAL A 26 9.78 -7.00 11.73
CA VAL A 26 8.98 -6.66 10.55
C VAL A 26 9.61 -5.50 9.77
N GLY A 27 10.12 -4.46 10.44
CA GLY A 27 10.81 -3.36 9.78
C GLY A 27 12.01 -3.83 8.95
N ARG A 28 12.86 -4.69 9.53
CA ARG A 28 13.97 -5.33 8.81
C ARG A 28 13.48 -6.20 7.65
N TRP A 29 12.40 -6.95 7.85
CA TRP A 29 11.84 -7.81 6.81
C TRP A 29 11.30 -7.00 5.62
N SER A 30 10.50 -5.96 5.87
CA SER A 30 9.97 -5.05 4.85
C SER A 30 11.07 -4.39 4.02
N LEU A 31 12.19 -4.02 4.64
CA LEU A 31 13.33 -3.40 3.96
C LEU A 31 14.25 -4.41 3.22
N SER A 32 14.14 -5.70 3.52
CA SER A 32 15.04 -6.75 2.98
C SER A 32 14.64 -7.29 1.60
N LEU A 33 13.38 -7.11 1.21
CA LEU A 33 12.80 -7.63 -0.02
C LEU A 33 12.05 -6.52 -0.77
N PRO A 34 11.95 -6.62 -2.10
CA PRO A 34 11.19 -5.65 -2.90
C PRO A 34 9.69 -5.96 -2.83
N PHE A 35 9.08 -5.82 -1.64
CA PHE A 35 7.62 -5.88 -1.51
C PHE A 35 6.97 -4.80 -2.37
N VAL A 36 5.83 -5.14 -2.98
CA VAL A 36 5.11 -4.29 -3.94
C VAL A 36 3.69 -4.02 -3.46
N LEU A 37 3.03 -5.04 -2.93
CA LEU A 37 1.70 -4.98 -2.35
C LEU A 37 1.70 -5.78 -1.05
N SER A 38 1.02 -5.25 -0.04
CA SER A 38 0.80 -5.93 1.22
C SER A 38 -0.56 -5.54 1.81
N ALA A 39 -1.02 -6.34 2.77
CA ALA A 39 -2.13 -5.94 3.63
C ALA A 39 -1.92 -6.51 5.02
N ASN A 40 -2.15 -5.68 6.03
CA ASN A 40 -2.18 -6.13 7.42
C ASN A 40 -3.65 -6.38 7.84
N LEU A 41 -3.90 -7.44 8.60
CA LEU A 41 -5.25 -7.90 8.94
C LEU A 41 -5.56 -7.54 10.39
N HIS A 42 -6.72 -6.94 10.60
CA HIS A 42 -7.17 -6.36 11.86
C HIS A 42 -8.63 -6.72 12.14
N GLU A 43 -9.07 -6.33 13.33
CA GLU A 43 -10.42 -6.52 13.83
C GLU A 43 -10.88 -5.38 14.74
N GLY A 44 -12.21 -5.20 14.82
CA GLY A 44 -12.87 -4.12 15.54
C GLY A 44 -13.85 -3.35 14.68
N ASP A 45 -13.74 -3.47 13.34
CA ASP A 45 -14.72 -2.98 12.39
C ASP A 45 -14.81 -3.90 11.15
N LEU A 46 -15.57 -3.50 10.12
CA LEU A 46 -15.64 -4.17 8.83
C LEU A 46 -15.43 -3.17 7.69
N VAL A 47 -14.16 -2.88 7.37
CA VAL A 47 -13.74 -1.86 6.40
C VAL A 47 -12.33 -2.11 5.87
N ALA A 48 -12.08 -1.76 4.61
CA ALA A 48 -10.73 -1.66 4.06
C ALA A 48 -10.20 -0.23 4.23
N ASN A 49 -9.26 -0.08 5.16
CA ASN A 49 -8.61 1.17 5.52
C ASN A 49 -7.37 1.41 4.64
N TYR A 50 -7.21 2.62 4.11
CA TYR A 50 -6.08 2.96 3.23
C TYR A 50 -5.35 4.25 3.65
N PRO A 51 -4.08 4.41 3.25
CA PRO A 51 -3.25 5.55 3.63
C PRO A 51 -3.81 6.94 3.27
N PHE A 52 -3.40 7.97 3.99
CA PHE A 52 -2.58 7.89 5.21
C PHE A 52 -3.42 7.62 6.46
N ASP A 53 -2.82 6.95 7.45
CA ASP A 53 -3.39 6.77 8.79
C ASP A 53 -3.18 8.01 9.67
N ALA A 54 -2.13 8.79 9.41
CA ALA A 54 -1.84 10.01 10.16
C ALA A 54 -2.21 11.29 9.40
N THR A 55 -2.74 12.25 10.14
CA THR A 55 -2.83 13.65 9.73
C THR A 55 -1.55 14.40 10.09
N ILE A 56 -1.26 15.50 9.41
CA ILE A 56 -0.12 16.38 9.74
C ILE A 56 -0.32 17.03 11.13
N LYS A 57 -1.58 17.23 11.53
CA LYS A 57 -1.96 17.85 12.82
C LYS A 57 -2.36 16.78 13.83
N ASN A 58 -1.51 16.55 14.83
CA ASN A 58 -1.78 15.61 15.91
C ASN A 58 -3.17 15.84 16.54
N GLY A 59 -3.93 14.76 16.71
CA GLY A 59 -5.24 14.78 17.37
C GLY A 59 -6.41 15.26 16.51
N VAL A 60 -6.21 15.46 15.20
CA VAL A 60 -7.28 15.79 14.24
C VAL A 60 -7.55 14.59 13.35
N SER A 61 -8.82 14.19 13.22
CA SER A 61 -9.27 13.24 12.19
C SER A 61 -9.76 14.03 10.97
N GLU A 62 -9.03 13.93 9.86
CA GLU A 62 -9.36 14.56 8.58
C GLU A 62 -8.76 13.73 7.44
N TYR A 63 -9.33 13.87 6.24
CA TYR A 63 -8.84 13.16 5.07
C TYR A 63 -7.38 13.52 4.78
N SER A 64 -6.50 12.53 4.77
CA SER A 64 -5.05 12.69 4.52
C SER A 64 -4.68 11.93 3.25
N ALA A 65 -4.74 12.63 2.12
CA ALA A 65 -4.51 12.04 0.81
C ALA A 65 -3.02 11.72 0.59
N SER A 66 -2.72 10.49 0.15
CA SER A 66 -1.40 10.15 -0.35
C SER A 66 -1.21 10.58 -1.82
N PRO A 67 0.04 10.68 -2.33
CA PRO A 67 0.27 10.89 -3.75
C PRO A 67 -0.41 9.85 -4.66
N ASP A 68 -0.63 8.63 -4.14
CA ASP A 68 -1.30 7.51 -4.80
C ASP A 68 -2.73 7.26 -4.31
N ASP A 69 -3.43 8.30 -3.81
CA ASP A 69 -4.79 8.18 -3.24
C ASP A 69 -5.76 7.41 -4.16
N GLY A 70 -5.76 7.71 -5.45
CA GLY A 70 -6.61 7.01 -6.43
C GLY A 70 -6.29 5.51 -6.54
N THR A 71 -5.00 5.16 -6.52
CA THR A 71 -4.55 3.75 -6.54
C THR A 71 -4.92 3.04 -5.24
N PHE A 72 -4.71 3.66 -4.09
CA PHE A 72 -5.08 3.08 -2.80
C PHE A 72 -6.58 2.87 -2.65
N ARG A 73 -7.39 3.83 -3.10
CA ARG A 73 -8.86 3.67 -3.16
C ARG A 73 -9.26 2.51 -4.07
N TRP A 74 -8.60 2.35 -5.22
CA TRP A 74 -8.85 1.22 -6.10
C TRP A 74 -8.46 -0.12 -5.45
N LEU A 75 -7.32 -0.19 -4.77
CA LEU A 75 -6.87 -1.36 -4.01
C LEU A 75 -7.87 -1.74 -2.90
N ALA A 76 -8.23 -0.79 -2.04
CA ALA A 76 -9.20 -1.00 -0.96
C ALA A 76 -10.57 -1.41 -1.50
N GLN A 77 -11.03 -0.78 -2.59
CA GLN A 77 -12.29 -1.15 -3.25
C GLN A 77 -12.24 -2.55 -3.84
N THR A 78 -11.09 -3.00 -4.33
CA THR A 78 -10.94 -4.34 -4.91
C THR A 78 -11.18 -5.40 -3.86
N TYR A 79 -10.67 -5.21 -2.64
CA TYR A 79 -10.98 -6.07 -1.51
C TYR A 79 -12.47 -5.95 -1.11
N ALA A 80 -12.91 -4.74 -0.75
CA ALA A 80 -14.23 -4.51 -0.15
C ALA A 80 -15.40 -4.94 -1.05
N LYS A 81 -15.29 -4.74 -2.37
CA LYS A 81 -16.33 -5.16 -3.34
C LYS A 81 -16.40 -6.67 -3.53
N ASN A 82 -15.31 -7.38 -3.29
CA ASN A 82 -15.24 -8.84 -3.44
C ASN A 82 -15.45 -9.59 -2.13
N HIS A 83 -15.38 -8.91 -0.99
CA HIS A 83 -15.77 -9.45 0.31
C HIS A 83 -17.29 -9.67 0.36
N ALA A 84 -17.74 -10.68 1.09
CA ALA A 84 -19.16 -11.03 1.15
C ALA A 84 -20.06 -9.90 1.67
N HIS A 85 -19.62 -9.16 2.69
CA HIS A 85 -20.42 -8.17 3.41
C HIS A 85 -19.87 -6.72 3.41
N MET A 86 -18.57 -6.51 3.65
CA MET A 86 -17.89 -5.19 3.78
C MET A 86 -18.40 -4.05 2.87
N GLY A 87 -18.58 -4.28 1.57
CA GLY A 87 -19.07 -3.27 0.63
C GLY A 87 -20.60 -3.17 0.48
N LYS A 88 -21.38 -3.94 1.26
CA LYS A 88 -22.84 -4.11 1.10
C LYS A 88 -23.58 -3.62 2.34
N ASN A 89 -24.73 -2.97 2.12
CA ASN A 89 -25.60 -2.52 3.22
C ASN A 89 -26.48 -3.66 3.79
N ASP A 90 -25.92 -4.86 3.96
CA ASP A 90 -26.59 -6.05 4.51
C ASP A 90 -26.24 -6.32 5.99
N HIS A 91 -25.37 -5.50 6.57
CA HIS A 91 -25.01 -5.52 7.98
C HIS A 91 -25.10 -4.10 8.59
N PRO A 92 -25.36 -3.97 9.91
CA PRO A 92 -25.25 -2.70 10.60
C PRO A 92 -23.77 -2.28 10.76
N PRO A 93 -23.49 -0.98 10.97
CA PRO A 93 -22.19 -0.51 11.44
C PRO A 93 -21.81 -1.16 12.78
N CYS A 94 -20.53 -1.48 12.97
CA CYS A 94 -20.06 -2.21 14.16
C CYS A 94 -20.28 -1.42 15.46
N ASP A 95 -20.15 -0.10 15.43
CA ASP A 95 -20.36 0.80 16.57
C ASP A 95 -21.85 1.16 16.81
N GLY A 96 -22.74 0.69 15.92
CA GLY A 96 -24.18 1.01 15.94
C GLY A 96 -24.52 2.45 15.55
N THR A 97 -23.56 3.26 15.09
CA THR A 97 -23.79 4.65 14.70
C THR A 97 -23.78 4.83 13.18
N SER A 98 -24.41 5.90 12.68
CA SER A 98 -24.36 6.20 11.25
C SER A 98 -23.03 6.82 10.80
N LYS A 99 -22.14 7.15 11.74
CA LYS A 99 -20.88 7.85 11.46
C LYS A 99 -19.91 6.92 10.72
N ASP A 100 -19.78 5.69 11.21
CA ASP A 100 -18.85 4.68 10.70
C ASP A 100 -19.60 3.63 9.84
N ALA A 101 -20.63 4.09 9.13
CA ALA A 101 -21.41 3.27 8.20
C ALA A 101 -20.69 3.06 6.86
N PHE A 102 -19.50 2.44 6.89
CA PHE A 102 -18.58 2.31 5.76
C PHE A 102 -19.18 1.62 4.54
N ALA A 103 -20.08 0.66 4.72
CA ALA A 103 -20.80 0.01 3.63
C ALA A 103 -21.53 1.01 2.70
N ARG A 104 -22.00 2.15 3.23
CA ARG A 104 -22.63 3.22 2.42
C ARG A 104 -21.65 3.96 1.51
N GLN A 105 -20.35 3.84 1.79
CA GLN A 105 -19.25 4.44 1.07
C GLN A 105 -18.45 3.39 0.28
N GLY A 106 -18.98 2.17 0.16
CA GLY A 106 -18.35 1.06 -0.57
C GLY A 106 -17.41 0.20 0.26
N GLY A 107 -17.45 0.30 1.59
CA GLY A 107 -16.66 -0.53 2.51
C GLY A 107 -15.19 -0.14 2.61
N ILE A 108 -14.87 1.13 2.31
CA ILE A 108 -13.50 1.65 2.38
C ILE A 108 -13.44 2.93 3.21
N THR A 109 -12.28 3.24 3.79
CA THR A 109 -12.04 4.51 4.50
C THR A 109 -10.58 4.96 4.40
N ASN A 110 -10.35 6.27 4.36
CA ASN A 110 -9.01 6.83 4.60
C ASN A 110 -8.74 6.78 6.11
N GLY A 111 -7.58 6.30 6.52
CA GLY A 111 -7.33 6.03 7.94
C GLY A 111 -7.38 7.27 8.82
N ALA A 112 -6.67 8.31 8.41
CA ALA A 112 -6.68 9.60 9.07
C ALA A 112 -8.08 10.24 9.17
N GLN A 113 -8.95 10.00 8.17
CA GLN A 113 -10.34 10.46 8.20
C GLN A 113 -11.17 9.71 9.25
N TRP A 114 -10.95 8.41 9.40
CA TRP A 114 -11.63 7.58 10.39
C TRP A 114 -11.16 7.96 11.81
N TYR A 115 -9.87 7.74 12.09
CA TYR A 115 -9.18 8.26 13.25
C TYR A 115 -7.67 8.31 13.00
N SER A 116 -7.05 9.44 13.33
CA SER A 116 -5.62 9.65 13.08
C SER A 116 -4.75 8.77 13.98
N VAL A 117 -3.87 7.96 13.38
CA VAL A 117 -2.92 7.05 14.04
C VAL A 117 -1.52 7.30 13.51
N SER A 118 -0.64 7.78 14.37
CA SER A 118 0.78 7.92 14.05
C SER A 118 1.57 6.66 14.39
N GLY A 119 2.52 6.28 13.54
CA GLY A 119 3.43 5.16 13.78
C GLY A 119 2.87 3.79 13.36
N GLY A 120 1.81 3.77 12.54
CA GLY A 120 1.27 2.55 11.94
C GLY A 120 2.22 1.93 10.89
N MET A 121 2.13 0.61 10.75
CA MET A 121 2.91 -0.16 9.77
C MET A 121 2.53 0.18 8.32
N GLN A 122 1.25 0.48 8.08
CA GLN A 122 0.71 0.82 6.78
C GLN A 122 1.41 2.04 6.14
N ASP A 123 1.47 3.14 6.89
CA ASP A 123 2.16 4.36 6.45
C ASP A 123 3.67 4.15 6.38
N PHE A 124 4.26 3.34 7.28
CA PHE A 124 5.68 3.01 7.22
C PHE A 124 6.05 2.31 5.90
N ASN A 125 5.31 1.27 5.50
CA ASN A 125 5.59 0.54 4.26
C ASN A 125 5.58 1.48 3.04
N TYR A 126 4.56 2.33 2.91
CA TYR A 126 4.46 3.26 1.78
C TYR A 126 5.50 4.39 1.82
N LEU A 127 5.91 4.87 3.00
CA LEU A 127 6.88 5.97 3.11
C LEU A 127 8.35 5.50 3.04
N ALA A 128 8.63 4.29 3.53
CA ALA A 128 9.98 3.76 3.67
C ALA A 128 10.40 2.81 2.53
N THR A 129 9.45 2.27 1.77
CA THR A 129 9.70 1.23 0.76
C THR A 129 8.92 1.50 -0.54
N ASN A 130 8.92 0.53 -1.47
CA ASN A 130 8.04 0.56 -2.66
C ASN A 130 6.66 -0.07 -2.40
N ASP A 131 6.45 -0.64 -1.21
CA ASP A 131 5.29 -1.46 -0.86
C ASP A 131 4.04 -0.61 -0.60
N MET A 132 2.93 -1.02 -1.21
CA MET A 132 1.63 -0.39 -1.02
C MET A 132 0.79 -1.24 -0.04
N GLU A 133 0.80 -0.87 1.24
CA GLU A 133 0.03 -1.55 2.27
C GLU A 133 -1.36 -0.93 2.48
N ILE A 134 -2.38 -1.77 2.70
CA ILE A 134 -3.67 -1.37 3.29
C ILE A 134 -3.94 -2.15 4.58
N THR A 135 -4.83 -1.64 5.42
CA THR A 135 -5.28 -2.30 6.65
C THR A 135 -6.68 -2.85 6.44
N LEU A 136 -6.88 -4.14 6.70
CA LEU A 136 -8.15 -4.82 6.50
C LEU A 136 -8.81 -5.15 7.84
N GLU A 137 -9.86 -4.43 8.20
CA GLU A 137 -10.71 -4.73 9.35
C GLU A 137 -11.75 -5.78 8.95
N LEU A 138 -11.62 -7.00 9.47
CA LEU A 138 -12.34 -8.17 8.95
C LEU A 138 -13.57 -8.59 9.78
N SER A 139 -13.76 -7.99 10.96
CA SER A 139 -14.84 -8.37 11.86
C SER A 139 -15.07 -7.33 12.95
N CYS A 140 -16.33 -7.05 13.29
CA CYS A 140 -16.67 -6.22 14.45
C CYS A 140 -16.22 -6.86 15.78
N GLU A 141 -16.40 -8.18 15.91
CA GLU A 141 -16.02 -8.93 17.10
C GLU A 141 -14.55 -9.32 17.02
N LYS A 142 -13.74 -8.82 17.95
CA LYS A 142 -12.29 -9.05 17.90
C LYS A 142 -11.85 -10.49 18.09
N MET A 143 -12.65 -11.27 18.81
CA MET A 143 -12.33 -12.66 19.13
C MET A 143 -13.58 -13.53 18.99
N PRO A 144 -14.03 -13.79 17.75
CA PRO A 144 -15.26 -14.52 17.50
C PRO A 144 -15.14 -15.98 17.91
N GLU A 145 -16.29 -16.61 18.18
CA GLU A 145 -16.33 -18.04 18.46
C GLU A 145 -15.73 -18.85 17.31
N GLY A 146 -14.89 -19.84 17.63
CA GLY A 146 -14.17 -20.65 16.63
C GLY A 146 -15.06 -21.36 15.60
N LYS A 147 -16.34 -21.62 15.93
CA LYS A 147 -17.32 -22.20 15.00
C LYS A 147 -17.64 -21.30 13.80
N LEU A 148 -17.34 -19.99 13.89
CA LEU A 148 -17.58 -19.00 12.83
C LEU A 148 -16.42 -18.90 11.84
N LEU A 149 -15.23 -19.41 12.17
CA LEU A 149 -14.03 -19.32 11.30
C LEU A 149 -14.24 -19.84 9.88
N PRO A 150 -14.98 -20.95 9.62
CA PRO A 150 -15.27 -21.37 8.27
C PRO A 150 -16.06 -20.34 7.46
N GLN A 151 -16.98 -19.60 8.10
CA GLN A 151 -17.74 -18.55 7.43
C GLN A 151 -16.86 -17.33 7.14
N PHE A 152 -16.03 -16.90 8.10
CA PHE A 152 -15.06 -15.82 7.85
C PHE A 152 -14.14 -16.13 6.67
N TRP A 153 -13.69 -17.38 6.55
CA TRP A 153 -12.92 -17.81 5.40
C TRP A 153 -13.71 -17.64 4.08
N GLU A 154 -14.93 -18.18 4.00
CA GLU A 154 -15.74 -18.04 2.78
C GLU A 154 -16.06 -16.58 2.43
N ASP A 155 -16.26 -15.74 3.44
CA ASP A 155 -16.55 -14.31 3.26
C ASP A 155 -15.36 -13.52 2.69
N ASN A 156 -14.14 -13.92 3.06
CA ASN A 156 -12.91 -13.22 2.72
C ASN A 156 -12.15 -13.84 1.55
N LYS A 157 -12.31 -15.15 1.28
CA LYS A 157 -11.51 -15.91 0.31
C LYS A 157 -11.42 -15.23 -1.05
N LYS A 158 -12.57 -14.83 -1.62
CA LYS A 158 -12.59 -14.15 -2.92
C LYS A 158 -11.86 -12.82 -2.85
N ALA A 159 -12.13 -12.02 -1.81
CA ALA A 159 -11.52 -10.70 -1.61
C ALA A 159 -9.99 -10.78 -1.52
N LEU A 160 -9.47 -11.73 -0.73
CA LEU A 160 -8.03 -11.98 -0.58
C LEU A 160 -7.39 -12.34 -1.93
N MET A 161 -8.02 -13.22 -2.71
CA MET A 161 -7.50 -13.63 -4.02
C MET A 161 -7.48 -12.47 -5.02
N GLU A 162 -8.59 -11.74 -5.12
CA GLU A 162 -8.71 -10.58 -6.03
C GLU A 162 -7.72 -9.48 -5.65
N TYR A 163 -7.55 -9.22 -4.34
CA TYR A 163 -6.57 -8.27 -3.84
C TYR A 163 -5.14 -8.70 -4.16
N MET A 164 -4.76 -9.95 -3.87
CA MET A 164 -3.43 -10.46 -4.22
C MET A 164 -3.13 -10.35 -5.71
N PHE A 165 -4.10 -10.56 -6.60
CA PHE A 165 -3.89 -10.41 -8.04
C PHE A 165 -3.62 -8.98 -8.50
N THR A 166 -4.01 -7.96 -7.73
CA THR A 166 -3.71 -6.55 -8.07
C THR A 166 -2.21 -6.24 -8.07
N VAL A 167 -1.37 -7.06 -7.43
CA VAL A 167 0.10 -6.94 -7.49
C VAL A 167 0.64 -7.11 -8.93
N HIS A 168 -0.17 -7.67 -9.83
CA HIS A 168 0.17 -7.85 -11.24
C HIS A 168 -0.41 -6.78 -12.16
N SER A 169 -1.20 -5.85 -11.62
CA SER A 169 -1.61 -4.63 -12.29
C SER A 169 -0.47 -3.61 -12.26
N GLY A 170 -0.63 -2.52 -12.98
CA GLY A 170 0.37 -1.49 -13.10
C GLY A 170 1.36 -1.71 -14.24
N ILE A 171 2.47 -0.97 -14.11
CA ILE A 171 3.61 -1.05 -15.00
C ILE A 171 4.75 -1.75 -14.28
N LYS A 172 5.41 -2.68 -14.96
CA LYS A 172 6.65 -3.32 -14.49
C LYS A 172 7.64 -3.43 -15.62
N GLY A 173 8.92 -3.49 -15.29
CA GLY A 173 9.97 -3.60 -16.29
C GLY A 173 11.36 -3.72 -15.69
N ILE A 174 12.37 -3.65 -16.54
CA ILE A 174 13.78 -3.70 -16.16
C ILE A 174 14.47 -2.45 -16.70
N VAL A 175 15.20 -1.74 -15.83
CA VAL A 175 16.07 -0.64 -16.20
C VAL A 175 17.48 -1.19 -16.42
N THR A 176 18.01 -0.94 -17.61
CA THR A 176 19.36 -1.38 -18.00
C THR A 176 20.17 -0.20 -18.51
N ASP A 177 21.47 -0.29 -18.30
CA ASP A 177 22.45 0.61 -18.89
C ASP A 177 22.44 0.48 -20.42
N ALA A 178 22.45 1.62 -21.12
CA ALA A 178 22.28 1.63 -22.57
C ALA A 178 23.47 1.00 -23.32
N GLU A 179 24.68 1.06 -22.79
CA GLU A 179 25.89 0.56 -23.43
C GLU A 179 26.20 -0.87 -22.98
N THR A 180 26.28 -1.10 -21.67
CA THR A 180 26.70 -2.38 -21.08
C THR A 180 25.57 -3.39 -21.00
N LYS A 181 24.30 -2.95 -21.06
CA LYS A 181 23.09 -3.76 -20.83
C LYS A 181 22.95 -4.34 -19.43
N GLU A 182 23.84 -3.95 -18.52
CA GLU A 182 23.77 -4.38 -17.13
C GLU A 182 22.58 -3.72 -16.41
N PRO A 183 21.99 -4.38 -15.41
CA PRO A 183 20.89 -3.81 -14.65
C PRO A 183 21.29 -2.60 -13.82
N VAL A 184 20.43 -1.58 -13.80
CA VAL A 184 20.65 -0.38 -12.99
C VAL A 184 19.87 -0.53 -11.68
N PHE A 185 20.60 -0.80 -10.60
CA PHE A 185 20.06 -0.85 -9.24
C PHE A 185 19.75 0.57 -8.73
N GLN A 186 18.65 0.73 -7.99
CA GLN A 186 18.21 2.00 -7.36
C GLN A 186 17.93 3.16 -8.33
N ALA A 187 17.62 2.85 -9.58
CA ALA A 187 17.03 3.85 -10.46
C ALA A 187 15.67 4.29 -9.89
N GLY A 188 15.44 5.59 -9.80
CA GLY A 188 14.14 6.17 -9.50
C GLY A 188 13.23 6.09 -10.72
N VAL A 189 12.04 5.52 -10.53
CA VAL A 189 11.00 5.36 -11.54
C VAL A 189 9.81 6.22 -11.13
N TRP A 190 9.59 7.28 -11.88
CA TRP A 190 8.50 8.22 -11.69
C TRP A 190 7.38 7.94 -12.68
N ILE A 191 6.14 8.07 -12.22
CA ILE A 191 4.97 7.92 -13.06
C ILE A 191 4.28 9.26 -13.21
N ARG A 192 3.96 9.64 -14.44
CA ARG A 192 3.07 10.76 -14.74
C ARG A 192 1.82 10.22 -15.41
N ASN A 193 0.66 10.44 -14.79
CA ASN A 193 -0.62 10.18 -15.45
C ASN A 193 -0.74 11.09 -16.68
N GLY A 194 -1.22 10.56 -17.82
CA GLY A 194 -1.33 11.30 -19.08
C GLY A 194 -2.18 12.57 -19.00
N THR A 195 -3.05 12.69 -18.01
CA THR A 195 -3.86 13.89 -17.74
C THR A 195 -3.18 14.89 -16.79
N SER A 196 -2.09 14.51 -16.12
CA SER A 196 -1.39 15.33 -15.13
C SER A 196 -0.19 16.05 -15.74
N LYS A 197 0.06 17.28 -15.28
CA LYS A 197 1.27 18.03 -15.63
C LYS A 197 2.51 17.53 -14.89
N MET A 198 2.32 17.04 -13.67
CA MET A 198 3.39 16.63 -12.76
C MET A 198 3.35 15.13 -12.50
N PRO A 199 4.52 14.47 -12.34
CA PRO A 199 4.58 13.10 -11.87
C PRO A 199 3.95 12.94 -10.48
N ILE A 200 3.48 11.73 -10.18
CA ILE A 200 3.10 11.31 -8.84
C ILE A 200 4.32 11.51 -7.95
N ARG A 201 4.12 12.20 -6.82
CA ARG A 201 5.19 12.57 -5.88
C ARG A 201 5.57 11.42 -4.95
N HIS A 202 5.66 10.22 -5.51
CA HIS A 202 6.05 8.99 -4.84
C HIS A 202 6.65 8.04 -5.89
N PRO A 203 7.93 8.22 -6.26
CA PRO A 203 8.61 7.32 -7.19
C PRO A 203 8.85 5.96 -6.53
N VAL A 204 8.93 4.91 -7.34
CA VAL A 204 9.46 3.61 -6.91
C VAL A 204 10.92 3.47 -7.31
N THR A 205 11.62 2.50 -6.75
CA THR A 205 13.02 2.22 -7.05
C THR A 205 13.22 0.82 -7.63
N THR A 206 14.19 0.66 -8.53
CA THR A 206 14.55 -0.65 -9.06
C THR A 206 15.33 -1.49 -8.03
N TRP A 207 15.14 -2.81 -8.08
CA TRP A 207 15.88 -3.77 -7.27
C TRP A 207 17.16 -4.27 -7.95
N VAL A 208 17.84 -5.25 -7.35
CA VAL A 208 19.20 -5.69 -7.71
C VAL A 208 19.31 -6.12 -9.18
N LEU A 209 18.22 -6.61 -9.78
CA LEU A 209 18.18 -7.00 -11.19
C LEU A 209 17.64 -5.89 -12.10
N GLY A 210 17.60 -4.65 -11.63
CA GLY A 210 17.07 -3.49 -12.35
C GLY A 210 15.55 -3.54 -12.51
N ASP A 211 14.88 -4.53 -11.93
CA ASP A 211 13.45 -4.74 -11.98
C ASP A 211 12.71 -3.72 -11.11
N TYR A 212 11.58 -3.22 -11.62
CA TYR A 212 10.66 -2.38 -10.87
C TYR A 212 9.22 -2.81 -11.11
N TYR A 213 8.38 -2.47 -10.14
CA TYR A 213 6.95 -2.72 -10.15
C TYR A 213 6.25 -1.47 -9.65
N ARG A 214 5.23 -1.04 -10.36
CA ARG A 214 4.44 0.13 -10.01
C ARG A 214 2.97 -0.15 -10.25
N ILE A 215 2.28 -0.51 -9.18
CA ILE A 215 0.84 -0.76 -9.18
C ILE A 215 0.12 0.54 -9.53
N LEU A 216 -0.75 0.46 -10.53
CA LEU A 216 -1.59 1.54 -11.02
C LEU A 216 -2.92 0.94 -11.47
N PRO A 217 -4.03 1.70 -11.39
CA PRO A 217 -5.24 1.34 -12.12
C PRO A 217 -5.02 1.57 -13.63
N ALA A 218 -5.82 0.90 -14.47
CA ALA A 218 -5.78 1.07 -15.92
C ALA A 218 -5.83 2.54 -16.35
N GLY A 219 -5.04 2.89 -17.36
CA GLY A 219 -4.89 4.27 -17.80
C GLY A 219 -3.64 4.54 -18.63
N ASP A 220 -3.52 5.78 -19.08
CA ASP A 220 -2.36 6.24 -19.85
C ASP A 220 -1.33 6.87 -18.91
N TYR A 221 -0.10 6.40 -19.00
CA TYR A 221 0.98 6.84 -18.13
C TYR A 221 2.27 7.08 -18.92
N GLU A 222 3.08 8.00 -18.43
CA GLU A 222 4.45 8.16 -18.83
C GLU A 222 5.36 7.72 -17.67
N VAL A 223 6.32 6.87 -18.00
CA VAL A 223 7.36 6.38 -17.11
C VAL A 223 8.60 7.24 -17.33
N ILE A 224 9.09 7.88 -16.27
CA ILE A 224 10.32 8.68 -16.29
C ILE A 224 11.33 8.02 -15.36
N VAL A 225 12.47 7.63 -15.90
CA VAL A 225 13.54 6.94 -15.16
C VAL A 225 14.69 7.90 -14.93
N THR A 226 15.19 7.92 -13.69
CA THR A 226 16.34 8.71 -13.25
C THR A 226 17.31 7.81 -12.49
N ALA A 227 18.61 7.93 -12.72
CA ALA A 227 19.62 7.22 -11.94
C ALA A 227 20.90 8.07 -11.83
N ASP A 228 21.64 7.93 -10.74
CA ASP A 228 22.87 8.70 -10.52
C ASP A 228 23.91 8.36 -11.60
N GLY A 229 24.41 9.39 -12.28
CA GLY A 229 25.36 9.23 -13.39
C GLY A 229 24.71 8.90 -14.74
N TYR A 230 23.38 8.90 -14.84
CA TYR A 230 22.64 8.65 -16.07
C TYR A 230 21.80 9.87 -16.48
N GLU A 231 21.63 10.06 -17.78
CA GLU A 231 20.64 11.01 -18.30
C GLU A 231 19.21 10.46 -18.12
N PRO A 232 18.24 11.28 -17.69
CA PRO A 232 16.85 10.85 -17.55
C PRO A 232 16.22 10.38 -18.88
N VAL A 233 15.39 9.35 -18.81
CA VAL A 233 14.66 8.81 -19.97
C VAL A 233 13.17 8.78 -19.67
N ALA A 234 12.34 9.23 -20.61
CA ALA A 234 10.88 9.14 -20.53
C ALA A 234 10.31 8.22 -21.62
N ARG A 235 9.31 7.40 -21.27
CA ARG A 235 8.57 6.52 -22.21
C ARG A 235 7.09 6.54 -21.89
N ASN A 236 6.25 6.58 -22.93
CA ASN A 236 4.80 6.44 -22.80
C ASN A 236 4.42 4.97 -22.76
N ASN A 237 3.55 4.60 -21.83
CA ASN A 237 2.97 3.27 -21.68
C ASN A 237 1.45 3.37 -21.59
N HIS A 238 0.77 2.39 -22.19
CA HIS A 238 -0.66 2.18 -22.08
C HIS A 238 -0.91 0.93 -21.25
N GLU A 239 -1.77 1.02 -20.24
CA GLU A 239 -2.16 -0.09 -19.36
C GLU A 239 -3.68 -0.35 -19.41
#